data_AF-A0A9E2NVG3-F1
#
_entry.id   AF-A0A9E2NVG3-F1
#
_cell.length_a   1.000
_cell.length_b   1.000
_cell.length_c   1.000
_cell.angle_alpha   90.00
_cell.angle_beta   90.00
_cell.angle_gamma   90.00
#
_symmetry.space_group_name_H-M   'P 1'
#
loop_
_entity.id
_entity.type
_entity.pdbx_description
1 polymer ?
#
loop_
_entity_poly.entity_id
_entity_poly.type
_entity_poly.pdbx_seq_one_letter_code
_entity_poly.pdbx_strand_id
1 'polypeptide(L)' 'MISNEQRAHDIAIALLQANAKGMKPIEAYHEYINNLLPILKEFDKDFKNGIREHI' A
#
# COMPACT_ATOMS: atom_id res chain seq x y z
N MET A 1 -13.88 20.09 -7.65
CA MET A 1 -14.16 18.68 -7.34
C MET A 1 -12.81 17.97 -7.31
N ILE A 2 -12.42 17.40 -6.19
CA ILE A 2 -11.15 16.66 -6.07
C ILE A 2 -11.21 15.41 -6.97
N SER A 3 -10.11 15.13 -7.68
CA SER A 3 -10.04 13.98 -8.57
C SER A 3 -10.02 12.67 -7.77
N ASN A 4 -10.26 11.55 -8.45
CA ASN A 4 -10.19 10.23 -7.80
C ASN A 4 -8.77 9.95 -7.29
N GLU A 5 -7.76 10.38 -8.03
CA GLU A 5 -6.34 10.25 -7.70
C GLU A 5 -5.99 11.07 -6.45
N GLN A 6 -6.52 12.28 -6.34
CA GLN A 6 -6.31 13.13 -5.16
C GLN A 6 -6.95 12.51 -3.90
N ARG A 7 -8.16 11.94 -4.04
CA ARG A 7 -8.82 11.24 -2.93
C ARG A 7 -8.08 9.98 -2.50
N ALA A 8 -7.58 9.19 -3.45
CA ALA A 8 -6.80 8.00 -3.15
C ALA A 8 -5.48 8.35 -2.43
N HIS A 9 -4.83 9.44 -2.85
CA HIS A 9 -3.63 9.96 -2.21
C HIS A 9 -3.89 10.38 -0.74
N ASP A 10 -4.96 11.17 -0.52
CA ASP A 10 -5.30 11.66 0.83
C ASP A 10 -5.68 10.51 1.78
N ILE A 11 -6.38 9.49 1.29
CA ILE A 11 -6.70 8.27 2.05
C ILE A 11 -5.42 7.50 2.41
N ALA A 12 -4.48 7.36 1.47
CA ALA A 12 -3.20 6.70 1.73
C ALA A 12 -2.39 7.43 2.80
N ILE A 13 -2.34 8.77 2.76
CA ILE A 13 -1.68 9.59 3.79
C ILE A 13 -2.35 9.36 5.16
N ALA A 14 -3.68 9.40 5.24
CA ALA A 14 -4.40 9.23 6.49
C ALA A 14 -4.18 7.83 7.10
N LEU A 15 -4.16 6.78 6.27
CA LEU A 15 -3.88 5.41 6.73
C LEU A 15 -2.43 5.25 7.21
N LEU A 16 -1.47 5.86 6.52
CA LEU A 16 -0.07 5.87 6.95
C LEU A 16 0.09 6.60 8.28
N GLN A 17 -0.57 7.76 8.45
CA GLN A 17 -0.53 8.51 9.71
C GLN A 17 -1.20 7.76 10.86
N ALA A 18 -2.33 7.09 10.60
CA ALA A 18 -3.06 6.31 11.61
C ALA A 18 -2.29 5.07 12.09
N ASN A 19 -1.47 4.45 11.22
CA ASN A 19 -0.65 3.28 11.55
C ASN A 19 0.81 3.60 11.87
N ALA A 20 1.26 4.85 11.71
CA ALA A 20 2.59 5.28 12.09
C ALA A 20 2.72 5.36 13.62
N LYS A 21 2.91 4.20 14.27
CA LYS A 21 3.41 4.08 15.65
C LYS A 21 4.86 4.57 15.73
N GLY A 22 5.09 5.87 15.51
CA GLY A 22 6.41 6.50 15.58
C GLY A 22 7.39 6.09 14.48
N MET A 23 6.95 5.32 13.48
CA MET A 23 7.78 4.87 12.37
C MET A 23 7.98 6.00 11.37
N LYS A 24 9.23 6.34 11.07
CA LYS A 24 9.54 7.35 10.06
C LYS A 24 9.11 6.85 8.68
N PRO A 25 8.70 7.74 7.76
CA PRO A 25 8.30 7.33 6.41
C PRO A 25 9.33 6.47 5.68
N ILE A 26 10.62 6.72 5.91
CA ILE A 26 11.71 5.92 5.33
C ILE A 26 11.78 4.51 5.91
N GLU A 27 11.45 4.33 7.19
CA GLU A 27 11.43 3.03 7.86
C GLU A 27 10.26 2.20 7.36
N ALA A 28 9.09 2.83 7.20
CA ALA A 28 7.91 2.19 6.60
C ALA A 28 8.18 1.78 5.14
N TYR A 29 8.88 2.61 4.37
CA TYR A 29 9.30 2.28 3.01
C TYR A 29 10.28 1.09 2.98
N HIS A 30 11.26 1.07 3.88
CA HIS A 30 12.18 -0.07 3.99
C HIS A 30 11.45 -1.35 4.40
N GLU A 31 10.51 -1.28 5.33
CA GLU A 31 9.69 -2.43 5.73
C GLU A 31 8.84 -2.96 4.56
N TYR A 32 8.22 -2.05 3.80
CA TYR A 32 7.49 -2.41 2.58
C TYR A 32 8.38 -3.15 1.57
N ILE A 33 9.55 -2.60 1.24
CA ILE A 33 10.45 -3.20 0.22
C ILE A 33 11.02 -4.54 0.69
N ASN A 34 11.43 -4.64 1.96
CA ASN A 34 12.16 -5.81 2.45
C ASN A 34 11.24 -6.97 2.82
N ASN A 35 10.05 -6.67 3.39
CA ASN A 35 9.18 -7.70 3.94
C ASN A 35 7.93 -7.90 3.08
N LEU A 36 7.24 -6.83 2.71
CA LEU A 36 5.94 -6.94 2.07
C LEU A 36 6.02 -7.20 0.55
N LEU A 37 6.92 -6.52 -0.15
CA LEU A 37 7.05 -6.62 -1.61
C LEU A 37 7.38 -8.05 -2.10
N PRO A 38 8.28 -8.83 -1.47
CA PRO A 38 8.50 -10.23 -1.86
C PRO A 38 7.24 -11.08 -1.71
N ILE A 39 6.49 -10.90 -0.61
CA ILE A 39 5.25 -11.62 -0.35
C ILE A 39 4.21 -11.30 -1.41
N LEU A 40 4.02 -10.01 -1.71
CA LEU A 40 3.10 -9.56 -2.76
C LEU A 40 3.48 -10.12 -4.12
N LYS A 41 4.78 -10.18 -4.46
CA LYS A 41 5.26 -10.78 -5.70
C LYS A 41 5.00 -12.29 -5.78
N GLU A 42 5.09 -13.01 -4.66
CA GLU A 42 4.72 -14.43 -4.64
C GLU A 42 3.22 -14.61 -4.87
N PHE A 43 2.36 -13.82 -4.20
CA PHE A 43 0.93 -13.85 -4.46
C PHE A 43 0.58 -13.49 -5.90
N ASP A 44 1.23 -12.49 -6.48
CA ASP A 44 0.96 -12.02 -7.85
C ASP A 44 1.20 -13.13 -8.91
N LYS A 45 2.13 -14.07 -8.64
CA LYS A 45 2.32 -15.25 -9.50
C LYS A 45 1.07 -16.12 -9.58
N ASP A 46 0.34 -16.23 -8.47
CA ASP A 46 -0.88 -17.03 -8.36
C ASP A 46 -2.10 -16.29 -8.94
N PHE A 47 -2.03 -14.95 -9.02
CA PHE A 47 -3.10 -14.09 -9.53
C PHE A 47 -2.71 -13.39 -10.85
N LYS A 48 -2.42 -14.16 -11.91
CA LYS A 48 -2.02 -13.65 -13.25
C LYS A 48 -2.93 -12.57 -13.86
N ASN A 49 -4.20 -12.52 -13.45
CA ASN A 49 -5.19 -11.55 -13.94
C ASN A 49 -5.52 -10.47 -12.89
N GLY A 50 -4.68 -10.32 -11.86
CA GLY A 50 -4.90 -9.45 -10.71
C GLY A 50 -5.83 -10.07 -9.66
N ILE A 51 -5.74 -9.55 -8.44
CA ILE A 51 -6.71 -9.83 -7.38
C ILE A 51 -7.95 -8.99 -7.71
N ARG A 52 -9.08 -9.63 -8.03
CA ARG A 52 -10.35 -8.92 -8.25
C ARG A 52 -10.69 -8.11 -7.01
N GLU A 53 -10.81 -6.79 -7.16
CA GLU A 53 -11.42 -5.94 -6.15
C GLU A 53 -12.84 -6.47 -5.89
N HIS A 54 -13.18 -6.69 -4.62
CA HIS A 54 -14.54 -7.06 -4.24
C HIS A 54 -15.48 -5.90 -4.60
N ILE A 55 -16.38 -6.15 -5.55
CA ILE A 55 -17.55 -5.31 -5.87
C ILE A 55 -18.61 -5.53 -4.79
#